data_AF-A0A7S0H9R4-F1
#
_entry.id   AF-A0A7S0H9R4-F1
#
_cell.length_a   1.000
_cell.length_b   1.000
_cell.length_c   1.000
_cell.angle_alpha   90.00
_cell.angle_beta   90.00
_cell.angle_gamma   90.00
#
_symmetry.space_group_name_H-M   'P 1'
#
loop_
_entity.id
_entity.type
_entity.pdbx_description
1 polymer ?
#
loop_
_entity_poly.entity_id
_entity_poly.type
_entity_poly.pdbx_seq_one_letter_code
_entity_poly.pdbx_strand_id
1 'polypeptide(L)'
;MVSRTHIAQRYRAHLARLCQMRRLVQDVKIKGLPGGEAHRIDSYVTMIGVGFDRLCAIKEYRTPRAFRAFARVNILLVGAMYGPDYIMLARSDDGDESNIIFALVYSCLIQLVMAGLFNVMLGLEDAFARRGGRGQLDSIKVPE
;
A
#
# COMPACT_ATOMS: atom_id res chain seq x y z
N MET A 1 8.57 15.18 15.55
CA MET A 1 8.08 16.48 15.03
C MET A 1 8.83 16.98 13.78
N VAL A 2 10.13 16.67 13.60
CA VAL A 2 10.97 17.11 12.46
C VAL A 2 10.56 16.52 11.10
N SER A 3 9.88 15.37 11.05
CA SER A 3 9.53 14.71 9.77
C SER A 3 8.46 15.46 8.96
N ARG A 4 7.47 16.08 9.61
CA ARG A 4 6.36 16.78 8.92
C ARG A 4 6.78 18.08 8.25
N THR A 5 7.73 18.80 8.83
CA THR A 5 8.24 20.07 8.27
C THR A 5 9.00 19.82 6.96
N HIS A 6 9.79 18.75 6.88
CA HIS A 6 10.49 18.38 5.65
C HIS A 6 9.57 17.94 4.51
N ILE A 7 8.49 17.21 4.82
CA ILE A 7 7.49 16.79 3.82
C ILE A 7 6.76 18.01 3.25
N ALA A 8 6.29 18.91 4.12
CA ALA A 8 5.64 20.14 3.71
C ALA A 8 6.57 21.05 2.87
N GLN A 9 7.85 21.14 3.22
CA GLN A 9 8.84 21.90 2.47
C GLN A 9 9.09 21.32 1.07
N ARG A 10 9.19 19.98 0.95
CA ARG A 10 9.35 19.31 -0.35
C ARG A 10 8.11 19.44 -1.22
N TYR A 11 6.92 19.38 -0.63
CA TYR A 11 5.66 19.63 -1.32
C TYR A 11 5.60 21.04 -1.93
N ARG A 12 5.98 22.05 -1.14
CA ARG A 12 6.09 23.44 -1.60
C ARG A 12 7.11 23.61 -2.74
N ALA A 13 8.26 22.95 -2.65
CA ALA A 13 9.27 22.96 -3.71
C ALA A 13 8.78 22.27 -5.00
N HIS A 14 7.91 21.27 -4.91
CA HIS A 14 7.29 20.64 -6.07
C HIS A 14 6.27 21.57 -6.74
N LEU A 15 5.38 22.17 -5.95
CA LEU A 15 4.40 23.16 -6.43
C LEU A 15 5.08 24.34 -7.13
N ALA A 16 6.17 24.86 -6.57
CA ALA A 16 6.95 25.93 -7.18
C ALA A 16 7.49 25.53 -8.58
N ARG A 17 7.95 24.28 -8.73
CA ARG A 17 8.42 23.75 -10.02
C ARG A 17 7.29 23.60 -11.04
N LEU A 18 6.10 23.14 -10.63
CA LEU A 18 4.93 23.10 -11.51
C LEU A 18 4.50 24.50 -11.98
N CYS A 19 4.51 25.49 -11.07
CA CYS A 19 4.25 26.88 -11.43
C CYS A 19 5.29 27.42 -12.42
N GLN A 20 6.57 27.08 -12.23
CA GLN A 20 7.63 27.45 -13.16
C GLN A 20 7.42 26.82 -14.54
N MET A 21 7.07 25.53 -14.61
CA MET A 21 6.75 24.86 -15.87
C MET A 21 5.59 25.54 -16.59
N ARG A 22 4.50 25.88 -15.88
CA ARG A 22 3.38 26.61 -16.50
C ARG A 22 3.78 27.97 -17.04
N ARG A 23 4.65 28.72 -16.33
CA ARG A 23 5.17 30.01 -16.82
C ARG A 23 5.96 29.84 -18.11
N LEU A 24 6.83 28.83 -18.17
CA LEU A 24 7.58 28.53 -19.40
C LEU A 24 6.67 28.20 -20.58
N VAL A 25 5.56 27.50 -20.35
CA VAL A 25 4.55 27.23 -21.40
C VAL A 25 3.89 28.53 -21.89
N GLN A 26 3.61 29.48 -21.00
CA GLN A 26 3.10 30.80 -21.40
C GLN A 26 4.14 31.62 -22.17
N ASP A 27 5.41 31.58 -21.76
CA ASP A 27 6.48 32.27 -22.48
C ASP A 27 6.64 31.73 -23.91
N VAL A 28 6.54 30.42 -24.07
CA VAL A 28 6.63 29.75 -25.38
C VAL A 28 5.37 30.05 -26.24
N LYS A 29 4.20 30.19 -25.61
CA LYS A 29 2.98 30.68 -26.27
C LYS A 29 3.14 32.09 -26.82
N ILE A 30 3.74 33.00 -26.06
CA ILE A 30 4.01 34.38 -26.50
C ILE A 30 5.00 34.41 -27.67
N LYS A 31 5.96 33.48 -27.70
CA LYS A 31 6.98 33.37 -28.76
C LYS A 31 6.47 32.74 -30.08
N GLY A 32 5.18 32.43 -30.18
CA GLY A 32 4.56 31.98 -31.43
C GLY A 32 4.07 30.53 -31.42
N LEU A 33 4.00 29.86 -30.26
CA LEU A 33 3.41 28.53 -30.19
C LEU A 33 1.89 28.60 -30.42
N PRO A 34 1.32 27.75 -31.30
CA PRO A 34 -0.12 27.70 -31.54
C PRO A 34 -0.90 27.47 -30.24
N GLY A 35 -2.00 28.20 -30.06
CA GLY A 35 -2.80 28.14 -28.84
C GLY A 35 -3.32 26.73 -28.51
N GLY A 36 -3.59 25.91 -29.53
CA GLY A 36 -4.00 24.51 -29.35
C GLY A 36 -2.90 23.63 -28.75
N GLU A 37 -1.65 23.78 -29.21
CA GLU A 37 -0.52 23.02 -28.67
C GLU A 37 -0.15 23.49 -27.26
N ALA A 38 -0.17 24.80 -27.02
CA ALA A 38 0.05 25.37 -25.69
C ALA A 38 -0.96 24.82 -24.66
N HIS A 39 -2.24 24.71 -25.07
CA HIS A 39 -3.28 24.15 -24.20
C HIS A 39 -3.06 22.67 -23.89
N ARG A 40 -2.63 21.86 -24.87
CA ARG A 40 -2.29 20.45 -24.65
C ARG A 40 -1.15 20.29 -23.66
N ILE A 41 -0.10 21.11 -23.77
CA ILE A 41 1.04 21.08 -22.85
C ILE A 41 0.59 21.46 -21.43
N ASP A 42 -0.23 22.50 -21.26
CA ASP A 42 -0.76 22.88 -19.95
C ASP A 42 -1.64 21.79 -19.31
N SER A 43 -2.41 21.07 -20.14
CA SER A 43 -3.16 19.89 -19.71
C SER A 43 -2.24 18.78 -19.20
N TYR A 44 -1.14 18.49 -19.91
CA TYR A 44 -0.15 17.51 -19.42
C TYR A 44 0.54 17.95 -18.12
N VAL A 45 0.89 19.23 -17.96
CA VAL A 45 1.45 19.75 -16.71
C VAL A 45 0.45 19.61 -15.55
N THR A 46 -0.83 19.83 -15.82
CA THR A 46 -1.91 19.63 -14.84
C THR A 46 -2.05 18.16 -14.46
N MET A 47 -2.01 17.26 -15.44
CA MET A 47 -2.04 15.81 -15.21
C MET A 47 -0.87 15.34 -14.34
N ILE A 48 0.34 15.88 -14.57
CA ILE A 48 1.52 15.60 -13.72
C ILE A 48 1.28 16.06 -12.29
N GLY A 49 0.72 17.27 -12.09
CA GLY A 49 0.39 17.79 -10.76
C GLY A 49 -0.60 16.90 -10.01
N VAL A 50 -1.71 16.54 -10.65
CA VAL A 50 -2.72 15.64 -10.06
C VAL A 50 -2.14 14.26 -9.75
N GLY A 51 -1.29 13.72 -10.64
CA GLY A 51 -0.61 12.45 -10.42
C GLY A 51 0.30 12.51 -9.18
N PHE A 52 1.07 13.59 -9.02
CA PHE A 52 1.93 13.78 -7.87
C PHE A 52 1.13 13.90 -6.55
N ASP A 53 0.06 14.69 -6.53
CA ASP A 53 -0.79 14.84 -5.34
C ASP A 53 -1.40 13.49 -4.92
N ARG A 54 -1.82 12.66 -5.88
CA ARG A 54 -2.31 11.30 -5.61
C ARG A 54 -1.22 10.42 -5.00
N LEU A 55 0.02 10.48 -5.51
CA LEU A 55 1.14 9.72 -4.95
C LEU A 55 1.46 10.18 -3.51
N CYS A 56 1.43 11.49 -3.25
CA CYS A 56 1.57 12.03 -1.89
C CYS A 56 0.45 11.56 -0.96
N ALA A 57 -0.79 11.55 -1.44
CA ALA A 57 -1.93 11.07 -0.66
C ALA A 57 -1.80 9.58 -0.31
N ILE A 58 -1.39 8.74 -1.27
CA ILE A 58 -1.12 7.30 -1.03
C ILE A 58 -0.01 7.13 0.02
N LYS A 59 1.03 7.96 -0.03
CA LYS A 59 2.15 7.90 0.92
C LYS A 59 1.77 8.35 2.33
N GLU A 60 0.93 9.38 2.46
CA GLU A 60 0.54 9.97 3.76
C GLU A 60 -0.58 9.16 4.44
N TYR A 61 -1.63 8.79 3.70
CA TYR A 61 -2.82 8.11 4.25
C TYR A 61 -2.69 6.58 4.27
N ARG A 62 -1.54 6.07 4.72
CA ARG A 62 -1.29 4.61 4.86
C ARG A 62 -2.42 3.89 5.59
N THR A 63 -2.45 2.56 5.49
CA THR A 63 -3.42 1.72 6.21
C THR A 63 -3.41 2.06 7.71
N PRO A 64 -4.56 2.41 8.32
CA PRO A 64 -4.59 2.88 9.70
C PRO A 64 -4.12 1.77 10.64
N ARG A 65 -3.31 2.13 11.66
CA ARG A 65 -2.77 1.20 12.67
C ARG A 65 -3.83 0.31 13.32
N ALA A 66 -5.06 0.83 13.46
CA ALA A 66 -6.20 0.09 13.97
C ALA A 66 -6.54 -1.14 13.12
N PHE A 67 -6.51 -1.03 11.79
CA PHE A 67 -6.82 -2.14 10.89
C PHE A 67 -5.73 -3.23 10.95
N ARG A 68 -4.47 -2.84 11.13
CA ARG A 68 -3.35 -3.78 11.36
C ARG A 68 -3.52 -4.55 12.66
N ALA A 69 -3.94 -3.88 13.73
CA ALA A 69 -4.25 -4.53 15.00
C ALA A 69 -5.45 -5.47 14.87
N PHE A 70 -6.52 -5.02 14.19
CA PHE A 70 -7.70 -5.82 13.92
C PHE A 70 -7.38 -7.09 13.13
N ALA A 71 -6.57 -7.02 12.07
CA ALA A 71 -6.18 -8.19 11.28
C ALA A 71 -5.43 -9.23 12.11
N ARG A 72 -4.53 -8.81 13.01
CA ARG A 72 -3.83 -9.74 13.93
C ARG A 72 -4.79 -10.46 14.87
N VAL A 73 -5.78 -9.74 15.42
CA VAL A 73 -6.81 -10.32 16.28
C VAL A 73 -7.71 -11.26 15.47
N ASN A 74 -8.06 -10.88 14.24
CA ASN A 74 -8.91 -11.68 13.37
C ASN A 74 -8.28 -13.04 13.03
N ILE A 75 -6.97 -13.09 12.77
CA ILE A 75 -6.24 -14.36 12.53
C ILE A 75 -6.38 -15.30 13.73
N LEU A 76 -6.26 -14.78 14.95
CA LEU A 76 -6.41 -15.58 16.18
C LEU A 76 -7.86 -15.98 16.43
N LEU A 77 -8.81 -15.08 16.21
CA LEU A 77 -10.24 -15.33 16.39
C LEU A 77 -10.75 -16.40 15.42
N VAL A 78 -10.38 -16.30 14.14
CA VAL A 78 -10.79 -17.26 13.11
C VAL A 78 -10.25 -18.66 13.43
N GLY A 79 -8.99 -18.78 13.85
CA GLY A 79 -8.42 -20.05 14.27
C GLY A 79 -9.20 -20.71 15.42
N ALA A 80 -9.66 -19.92 16.40
CA ALA A 80 -10.47 -20.41 17.51
C ALA A 80 -11.90 -20.79 17.09
N MET A 81 -12.51 -20.05 16.15
CA MET A 81 -13.87 -20.32 15.68
C MET A 81 -13.97 -21.61 14.85
N TYR A 82 -12.93 -22.00 14.11
CA TYR A 82 -12.89 -23.27 13.37
C TYR A 82 -12.67 -24.52 14.26
N GLY A 83 -12.49 -24.32 15.57
CA GLY A 83 -12.32 -25.41 16.55
C GLY A 83 -13.34 -26.55 16.47
N PRO A 84 -14.66 -26.27 16.40
CA PRO A 84 -15.69 -27.31 16.31
C PRO A 84 -15.58 -28.17 15.04
N ASP A 85 -15.22 -27.56 13.91
CA ASP A 85 -15.08 -28.27 12.63
C ASP A 85 -13.89 -29.24 12.67
N TYR A 86 -12.80 -28.85 13.33
CA TYR A 86 -11.65 -29.75 13.54
C TYR A 86 -12.03 -30.97 14.39
N ILE A 87 -12.89 -30.80 15.40
CA ILE A 87 -13.36 -31.89 16.25
C ILE A 87 -14.32 -32.80 15.50
N MET A 88 -15.21 -32.24 14.69
CA MET A 88 -16.11 -33.04 13.84
C MET A 88 -15.31 -33.89 12.86
N LEU A 89 -14.30 -33.30 12.21
CA LEU A 89 -13.43 -34.00 11.27
C LEU A 89 -12.59 -35.10 11.93
N ALA A 90 -12.16 -34.89 13.17
CA ALA A 90 -11.45 -35.89 13.96
C ALA A 90 -12.35 -37.04 14.46
N ARG A 91 -13.67 -36.82 14.55
CA ARG A 91 -14.65 -37.78 15.08
C ARG A 91 -15.52 -38.44 14.01
N SER A 92 -15.35 -38.07 12.74
CA SER A 92 -16.21 -38.54 11.64
C SER A 92 -16.07 -40.02 11.28
N ASP A 93 -15.08 -40.74 11.83
CA ASP A 93 -14.95 -42.19 11.63
C ASP A 93 -14.48 -42.87 12.93
N ASP A 94 -15.06 -44.02 13.24
CA ASP A 94 -14.93 -44.77 14.50
C ASP A 94 -13.53 -45.40 14.70
N GLY A 95 -12.51 -44.57 14.91
CA GLY A 95 -11.21 -45.00 15.47
C GLY A 95 -10.01 -44.99 14.53
N ASP A 96 -10.11 -44.37 13.35
CA ASP A 96 -8.98 -44.33 12.41
C ASP A 96 -8.02 -43.17 12.74
N GLU A 97 -6.75 -43.48 13.05
CA GLU A 97 -5.71 -42.49 13.38
C GLU A 97 -5.47 -41.46 12.25
N SER A 98 -5.85 -41.84 11.03
CA SER A 98 -5.76 -41.04 9.80
C SER A 98 -6.56 -39.72 9.88
N ASN A 99 -7.71 -39.70 10.58
CA ASN A 99 -8.58 -38.53 10.69
C ASN A 99 -7.99 -37.44 11.59
N ILE A 100 -7.25 -37.82 12.63
CA ILE A 100 -6.58 -36.88 13.53
C ILE A 100 -5.46 -36.16 12.77
N ILE A 101 -4.69 -36.90 11.96
CA ILE A 101 -3.64 -36.34 11.11
C ILE A 101 -4.26 -35.36 10.10
N PHE A 102 -5.39 -35.71 9.49
CA PHE A 102 -6.07 -34.84 8.54
C PHE A 102 -6.58 -33.55 9.19
N ALA A 103 -7.16 -33.62 10.39
CA ALA A 103 -7.58 -32.45 11.16
C ALA A 103 -6.40 -31.52 11.53
N LEU A 104 -5.25 -32.09 11.90
CA LEU A 104 -4.03 -31.33 12.20
C LEU A 104 -3.45 -30.65 10.96
N VAL A 105 -3.39 -31.35 9.83
CA VAL A 105 -2.92 -30.79 8.55
C VAL A 105 -3.85 -29.67 8.10
N TYR A 106 -5.17 -29.86 8.21
CA TYR A 106 -6.16 -28.85 7.85
C TYR A 106 -6.04 -27.58 8.70
N SER A 107 -5.86 -27.72 10.02
CA SER A 107 -5.60 -26.59 10.92
C SER A 107 -4.31 -25.84 10.56
N CYS A 108 -3.23 -26.58 10.25
CA CYS A 108 -1.96 -26.00 9.80
C CYS A 108 -2.11 -25.21 8.49
N LEU A 109 -2.86 -25.76 7.52
CA LEU A 109 -3.12 -25.09 6.23
C LEU A 109 -3.92 -23.80 6.40
N ILE A 110 -4.97 -23.79 7.23
CA ILE A 110 -5.74 -22.57 7.52
C ILE A 110 -4.85 -21.50 8.16
N GLN A 111 -4.03 -21.89 9.14
CA GLN A 111 -3.11 -20.97 9.80
C GLN A 111 -2.05 -20.41 8.83
N LEU A 112 -1.54 -21.26 7.93
CA LEU A 112 -0.61 -20.86 6.86
C LEU A 112 -1.25 -19.85 5.91
N VAL A 113 -2.49 -20.11 5.45
CA VAL A 113 -3.22 -19.20 4.55
C VAL A 113 -3.47 -17.85 5.22
N MET A 114 -3.92 -17.84 6.46
CA MET A 114 -4.17 -16.60 7.21
C MET A 114 -2.88 -15.80 7.47
N ALA A 115 -1.79 -16.48 7.84
CA ALA A 115 -0.49 -15.83 8.00
C ALA A 115 0.07 -15.31 6.67
N GLY A 116 -0.11 -16.06 5.58
CA GLY A 116 0.26 -15.67 4.23
C GLY A 116 -0.49 -14.42 3.77
N LEU A 117 -1.80 -14.39 3.96
CA LEU A 117 -2.64 -13.25 3.60
C LEU A 117 -2.22 -11.98 4.38
N PHE A 118 -1.91 -12.12 5.66
CA PHE A 118 -1.41 -11.01 6.48
C PHE A 118 -0.06 -10.48 5.98
N ASN A 119 0.86 -11.37 5.60
CA ASN A 119 2.16 -10.98 5.05
C ASN A 119 2.02 -10.25 3.70
N VAL A 120 1.10 -10.69 2.84
CA VAL A 120 0.79 -10.00 1.58
C VAL A 120 0.22 -8.62 1.85
N MET A 121 -0.73 -8.51 2.79
CA MET A 121 -1.31 -7.22 3.20
C MET A 121 -0.22 -6.25 3.68
N LEU A 122 0.71 -6.72 4.53
CA LEU A 122 1.85 -5.90 4.98
C LEU A 122 2.80 -5.55 3.82
N GLY A 123 3.00 -6.46 2.87
CA GLY A 123 3.82 -6.22 1.68
C GLY A 123 3.23 -5.17 0.73
N LEU A 124 1.90 -5.07 0.67
CA LEU A 124 1.19 -4.10 -0.16
C LEU A 124 0.98 -2.74 0.54
N GLU A 125 1.14 -2.68 1.87
CA GLU A 125 0.97 -1.45 2.67
C GLU A 125 1.96 -0.34 2.28
N ASP A 126 3.16 -0.70 1.80
CA ASP A 126 4.15 0.25 1.33
C ASP A 126 4.64 -0.08 -0.09
N ALA A 127 3.92 0.44 -1.08
CA ALA A 127 4.27 0.31 -2.49
C ALA A 127 5.62 0.96 -2.87
N PHE A 128 6.17 1.83 -2.01
CA PHE A 128 7.43 2.54 -2.26
C PHE A 128 8.62 1.92 -1.50
N ALA A 129 8.39 1.22 -0.40
CA ALA A 129 9.40 0.49 0.34
C ALA A 129 9.58 -0.94 -0.22
N ARG A 130 10.37 -1.06 -1.28
CA ARG A 130 10.70 -2.37 -1.84
C ARG A 130 11.65 -3.14 -0.90
N ARG A 131 11.20 -4.28 -0.37
CA ARG A 131 11.99 -5.20 0.48
C ARG A 131 12.98 -5.99 -0.41
N GLY A 132 14.25 -5.59 -0.40
CA GLY A 132 15.34 -6.28 -1.09
C GLY A 132 15.87 -5.54 -2.33
N GLY A 133 17.02 -4.89 -2.14
CA GLY A 133 18.07 -4.59 -3.13
C GLY A 133 17.72 -4.19 -4.57
N ARG A 134 18.14 -2.97 -4.96
CA ARG A 134 18.16 -2.35 -6.30
C ARG A 134 16.87 -1.61 -6.69
N GLY A 135 16.80 -0.36 -6.26
CA GLY A 135 15.76 0.60 -6.65
C GLY A 135 15.03 1.20 -5.45
N GLN A 136 15.78 1.84 -4.54
CA GLN A 136 15.20 2.55 -3.41
C GLN A 136 14.65 3.90 -3.90
N LEU A 137 13.41 3.90 -4.41
CA LEU A 137 12.70 5.14 -4.78
C LEU A 137 12.27 5.93 -3.54
N ASP A 138 12.23 5.28 -2.37
CA ASP A 138 11.95 5.94 -1.11
C ASP A 138 13.21 6.41 -0.39
N SER A 139 13.51 7.70 -0.54
CA SER A 139 14.58 8.38 0.20
C SER A 139 14.19 8.73 1.65
N ILE A 140 12.92 8.58 2.05
CA ILE A 140 12.44 9.02 3.36
C ILE A 140 11.88 7.83 4.14
N LYS A 141 12.70 7.28 5.04
CA LYS A 141 12.20 6.38 6.09
C LYS A 141 11.30 7.17 7.03
N VAL A 142 10.01 6.86 7.05
CA VAL A 142 9.11 7.35 8.09
C VAL A 142 9.45 6.56 9.37
N PRO A 143 9.76 7.22 10.50
CA PRO A 143 9.94 6.50 11.75
C PRO A 143 8.62 5.84 12.13
N GLU A 144 8.67 4.53 12.43
CA GLU A 144 7.52 3.80 12.96
C GLU A 144 7.06 4.34 14.31
#